data_AF-A0A645BMG4-F1
#
_entry.id   AF-A0A645BMG4-F1
#
_cell.length_a   1.000
_cell.length_b   1.000
_cell.length_c   1.000
_cell.angle_alpha   90.00
_cell.angle_beta   90.00
_cell.angle_gamma   90.00
#
_symmetry.space_group_name_H-M   'P 1'
#
loop_
_entity.id
_entity.type
_entity.pdbx_description
1 polymer ?
#
loop_
_entity_poly.entity_id
_entity_poly.type
_entity_poly.pdbx_seq_one_letter_code
_entity_poly.pdbx_strand_id
1 'polypeptide(L)'
;MTKCASRFSVRLNAHVKRRTRRVFAPVLVSLGMCVFAGPCWAQATAVNFDDLACDGFIAIPPGYGGLGWMNGYCMGESLSAGTGYQPGTTSPTNVGLIGLETPTSSLTLYPASGVFTLYSGQFTAAWNDNLQLTIEGFQGATSVGTQTVTLSATEPTRVTFTGLLNVNKVVLTSSGGTPHAGYTPPTGGGGTHFAFDDLEYFLGMPRDISAIANPPAGGSISCTPNPVVDGGTAICTATANPDYTLADITGCTSVTDNTCTLSNVTEPAKVVANFKSTSVSPAPVPGLGVWGIACLSALATALGARRFRTRCR
;
A
#
# COMPACT_ATOMS: atom_id res chain seq x y z
N MET A 1 66.24 -48.92 -23.10
CA MET A 1 66.59 -49.20 -24.52
C MET A 1 65.90 -48.15 -25.39
N THR A 2 66.52 -47.03 -25.76
CA THR A 2 67.47 -46.78 -26.89
C THR A 2 66.76 -46.30 -28.17
N LYS A 3 66.98 -45.00 -28.51
CA LYS A 3 67.08 -44.35 -29.86
C LYS A 3 65.81 -44.25 -30.73
N CYS A 4 65.61 -43.34 -31.69
CA CYS A 4 66.34 -42.20 -32.32
C CYS A 4 65.26 -41.48 -33.21
N ALA A 5 65.07 -40.16 -33.20
CA ALA A 5 65.78 -39.10 -33.95
C ALA A 5 65.46 -38.96 -35.47
N SER A 6 64.90 -37.81 -35.88
CA SER A 6 65.34 -36.97 -37.02
C SER A 6 64.52 -35.66 -37.02
N ARG A 7 65.02 -34.51 -36.54
CA ARG A 7 65.81 -33.48 -37.25
C ARG A 7 65.25 -33.08 -38.62
N PHE A 8 64.67 -31.87 -38.69
CA PHE A 8 64.94 -30.95 -39.79
C PHE A 8 65.05 -29.52 -39.25
N SER A 9 66.13 -28.86 -39.64
CA SER A 9 66.53 -27.52 -39.23
C SER A 9 66.68 -26.70 -40.50
N VAL A 10 66.03 -25.54 -40.60
CA VAL A 10 66.33 -24.52 -41.60
C VAL A 10 66.43 -23.16 -40.92
N ARG A 11 67.34 -22.35 -41.46
CA ARG A 11 68.10 -21.26 -40.88
C ARG A 11 67.35 -19.92 -40.75
N LEU A 12 67.82 -19.14 -39.76
CA LEU A 12 68.07 -17.69 -39.73
C LEU A 12 67.35 -16.78 -40.74
N ASN A 13 66.72 -15.69 -40.27
CA ASN A 13 67.45 -14.42 -40.10
C ASN A 13 66.65 -13.36 -39.34
N ALA A 14 67.43 -12.49 -38.68
CA ALA A 14 67.03 -11.46 -37.75
C ALA A 14 66.21 -10.32 -38.37
N HIS A 15 65.33 -9.71 -37.55
CA HIS A 15 65.18 -8.26 -37.55
C HIS A 15 64.71 -7.77 -36.17
N VAL A 16 65.68 -7.27 -35.40
CA VAL A 16 65.44 -6.48 -34.19
C VAL A 16 64.81 -5.15 -34.61
N LYS A 17 63.54 -4.92 -34.24
CA LYS A 17 62.92 -3.59 -34.25
C LYS A 17 62.61 -3.19 -32.81
N ARG A 18 63.45 -2.31 -32.26
CA ARG A 18 63.16 -1.55 -31.04
C ARG A 18 61.87 -0.76 -31.26
N ARG A 19 60.83 -1.05 -30.47
CA ARG A 19 59.66 -0.18 -30.35
C ARG A 19 59.52 0.30 -28.91
N THR A 20 59.53 1.61 -28.80
CA THR A 20 59.35 2.46 -27.63
C THR A 20 58.06 2.11 -26.85
N ARG A 21 58.20 1.87 -25.55
CA ARG A 21 57.06 1.72 -24.62
C ARG A 21 56.39 3.09 -24.45
N ARG A 22 55.19 3.27 -25.00
CA ARG A 22 54.27 4.33 -24.58
C ARG A 22 53.42 3.77 -23.44
N VAL A 23 53.55 4.38 -22.26
CA VAL A 23 52.73 4.09 -21.09
C VAL A 23 51.34 4.70 -21.34
N PHE A 24 50.32 3.85 -21.47
CA PHE A 24 48.93 4.28 -21.49
C PHE A 24 48.40 4.26 -20.04
N ALA A 25 48.04 5.43 -19.53
CA ALA A 25 47.25 5.55 -18.31
C ALA A 25 45.79 5.14 -18.59
N PRO A 26 45.11 4.37 -17.72
CA PRO A 26 43.72 4.02 -17.93
C PRO A 26 42.83 5.21 -17.53
N VAL A 27 42.07 5.73 -18.49
CA VAL A 27 40.95 6.63 -18.21
C VAL A 27 39.81 5.78 -17.68
N LEU A 28 39.54 5.90 -16.38
CA LEU A 28 38.35 5.35 -15.73
C LEU A 28 37.12 6.12 -16.23
N VAL A 29 36.37 5.52 -17.15
CA VAL A 29 35.02 5.97 -17.50
C VAL A 29 34.09 5.43 -16.42
N SER A 30 33.73 6.28 -15.46
CA SER A 30 32.70 5.99 -14.48
C SER A 30 31.34 5.93 -15.20
N LEU A 31 30.81 4.72 -15.41
CA LEU A 31 29.39 4.54 -15.71
C LEU A 31 28.60 5.00 -14.48
N GLY A 32 27.96 6.16 -14.58
CA GLY A 32 26.96 6.59 -13.62
C GLY A 32 25.83 5.57 -13.60
N MET A 33 25.72 4.81 -12.51
CA MET A 33 24.60 3.92 -12.26
C MET A 33 23.37 4.81 -11.98
N CYS A 34 22.59 5.11 -13.01
CA CYS A 34 21.24 5.66 -12.83
C CYS A 34 20.41 4.61 -12.09
N VAL A 35 20.28 4.78 -10.77
CA VAL A 35 19.23 4.12 -10.00
C VAL A 35 17.93 4.75 -10.46
N PHE A 36 17.28 4.13 -11.46
CA PHE A 36 15.90 4.41 -11.75
C PHE A 36 15.10 3.96 -10.53
N ALA A 37 14.80 4.89 -9.62
CA ALA A 37 13.66 4.76 -8.72
C ALA A 37 12.41 4.84 -9.61
N GLY A 38 12.06 3.70 -10.24
CA GLY A 38 10.77 3.56 -10.88
C GLY A 38 9.69 3.76 -9.82
N PRO A 39 8.52 4.31 -10.18
CA PRO A 39 7.38 4.30 -9.28
C PRO A 39 7.16 2.85 -8.80
N CYS A 40 7.16 2.66 -7.48
CA CYS A 40 6.75 1.40 -6.88
C CYS A 40 5.26 1.27 -7.16
N TRP A 41 4.91 0.60 -8.25
CA TRP A 41 3.54 0.16 -8.46
C TRP A 41 3.27 -0.86 -7.37
N ALA A 42 2.23 -0.65 -6.56
CA ALA A 42 1.71 -1.71 -5.71
C ALA A 42 1.42 -2.92 -6.63
N GLN A 43 2.17 -4.01 -6.48
CA GLN A 43 1.92 -5.26 -7.20
C GLN A 43 0.99 -6.14 -6.37
N ALA A 44 0.00 -6.75 -7.03
CA ALA A 44 -0.94 -7.62 -6.36
C ALA A 44 -0.15 -8.72 -5.64
N THR A 45 -0.47 -8.96 -4.38
CA THR A 45 0.02 -10.13 -3.68
C THR A 45 -0.62 -11.34 -4.33
N ALA A 46 0.22 -12.20 -4.91
CA ALA A 46 -0.19 -13.49 -5.44
C ALA A 46 0.17 -14.56 -4.41
N VAL A 47 -0.82 -15.34 -3.98
CA VAL A 47 -0.64 -16.47 -3.08
C VAL A 47 -0.97 -17.75 -3.80
N ASN A 48 0.02 -18.64 -3.84
CA ASN A 48 -0.04 -19.93 -4.52
C ASN A 48 0.38 -21.11 -3.63
N PHE A 49 0.69 -20.84 -2.35
CA PHE A 49 1.02 -21.84 -1.31
C PHE A 49 2.30 -22.66 -1.54
N ASP A 50 3.03 -22.43 -2.63
CA ASP A 50 4.19 -23.26 -3.02
C ASP A 50 5.40 -23.13 -2.10
N ASP A 51 5.48 -22.04 -1.34
CA ASP A 51 6.52 -21.82 -0.33
C ASP A 51 6.20 -22.51 1.02
N LEU A 52 5.01 -23.08 1.17
CA LEU A 52 4.59 -23.82 2.36
C LEU A 52 5.01 -25.29 2.29
N ALA A 53 5.32 -25.87 3.46
CA ALA A 53 5.53 -27.31 3.59
C ALA A 53 4.17 -28.01 3.79
N CYS A 54 3.55 -28.49 2.70
CA CYS A 54 2.23 -29.13 2.70
C CYS A 54 2.32 -30.65 2.48
N ASP A 55 3.04 -31.35 3.37
CA ASP A 55 3.25 -32.82 3.33
C ASP A 55 2.03 -33.66 3.79
N GLY A 56 0.87 -33.01 3.89
CA GLY A 56 -0.38 -33.58 4.37
C GLY A 56 -1.53 -32.58 4.20
N PHE A 57 -2.55 -32.73 5.05
CA PHE A 57 -3.62 -31.73 5.18
C PHE A 57 -3.22 -30.74 6.29
N ILE A 58 -2.52 -29.68 5.91
CA ILE A 58 -1.89 -28.75 6.85
C ILE A 58 -2.67 -27.45 6.92
N ALA A 59 -2.98 -26.95 8.12
CA ALA A 59 -3.65 -25.67 8.26
C ALA A 59 -2.76 -24.54 7.72
N ILE A 60 -3.33 -23.64 6.92
CA ILE A 60 -2.58 -22.49 6.42
C ILE A 60 -2.19 -21.61 7.61
N PRO A 61 -0.91 -21.25 7.77
CA PRO A 61 -0.48 -20.45 8.92
C PRO A 61 -1.22 -19.11 9.02
N PRO A 62 -1.66 -18.68 10.20
CA PRO A 62 -2.20 -17.34 10.40
C PRO A 62 -1.18 -16.28 9.96
N GLY A 63 -1.61 -15.31 9.15
CA GLY A 63 -0.75 -14.25 8.63
C GLY A 63 0.01 -14.63 7.34
N TYR A 64 -0.14 -15.86 6.83
CA TYR A 64 0.41 -16.21 5.52
C TYR A 64 -0.20 -15.33 4.42
N GLY A 65 0.67 -14.72 3.60
CA GLY A 65 0.27 -13.68 2.64
C GLY A 65 -0.30 -12.40 3.28
N GLY A 66 -0.19 -12.23 4.59
CA GLY A 66 -0.79 -11.12 5.34
C GLY A 66 -2.28 -11.29 5.65
N LEU A 67 -2.84 -12.48 5.40
CA LEU A 67 -4.22 -12.85 5.72
C LEU A 67 -4.27 -13.89 6.84
N GLY A 68 -5.34 -13.82 7.63
CA GLY A 68 -5.82 -14.92 8.45
C GLY A 68 -6.69 -15.86 7.61
N TRP A 69 -6.55 -17.15 7.89
CA TRP A 69 -7.19 -18.25 7.17
C TRP A 69 -8.01 -19.06 8.16
N MET A 70 -9.33 -18.89 8.14
CA MET A 70 -10.22 -19.71 8.96
C MET A 70 -10.82 -20.80 8.09
N ASN A 71 -10.59 -22.05 8.51
CA ASN A 71 -10.97 -23.26 7.77
C ASN A 71 -10.25 -23.44 6.42
N GLY A 72 -9.04 -22.88 6.29
CA GLY A 72 -8.17 -23.03 5.13
C GLY A 72 -6.97 -23.92 5.42
N TYR A 73 -6.68 -24.82 4.49
CA TYR A 73 -5.61 -25.80 4.55
C TYR A 73 -4.83 -25.79 3.22
N CYS A 74 -3.65 -26.37 3.22
CA CYS A 74 -2.88 -26.66 2.01
C CYS A 74 -2.53 -28.15 1.95
N MET A 75 -2.33 -28.65 0.74
CA MET A 75 -1.81 -29.98 0.46
C MET A 75 -0.88 -29.96 -0.76
N GLY A 76 0.10 -30.86 -0.78
CA GLY A 76 0.95 -31.06 -1.95
C GLY A 76 0.30 -31.89 -3.05
N GLU A 77 0.76 -31.71 -4.30
CA GLU A 77 0.25 -32.37 -5.50
C GLU A 77 0.26 -33.91 -5.42
N SER A 78 1.19 -34.52 -4.67
CA SER A 78 1.28 -35.98 -4.55
C SER A 78 0.07 -36.59 -3.85
N LEU A 79 -0.69 -35.79 -3.11
CA LEU A 79 -1.87 -36.21 -2.35
C LEU A 79 -3.18 -35.89 -3.07
N SER A 80 -3.14 -35.16 -4.19
CA SER A 80 -4.33 -34.65 -4.86
C SER A 80 -4.86 -35.57 -5.97
N ALA A 81 -4.09 -36.61 -6.32
CA ALA A 81 -4.39 -37.51 -7.43
C ALA A 81 -5.79 -38.16 -7.34
N GLY A 82 -6.50 -38.17 -8.48
CA GLY A 82 -7.83 -38.80 -8.58
C GLY A 82 -8.95 -38.02 -7.87
N THR A 83 -8.72 -36.73 -7.62
CA THR A 83 -9.68 -35.79 -7.04
C THR A 83 -9.60 -34.46 -7.78
N GLY A 84 -10.55 -33.55 -7.55
CA GLY A 84 -10.51 -32.21 -8.11
C GLY A 84 -9.44 -31.29 -7.52
N TYR A 85 -8.77 -31.70 -6.43
CA TYR A 85 -7.59 -30.98 -5.94
C TYR A 85 -6.43 -31.01 -6.94
N GLN A 86 -6.31 -32.07 -7.75
CA GLN A 86 -5.27 -32.21 -8.76
C GLN A 86 -5.39 -31.15 -9.87
N PRO A 87 -6.51 -31.04 -10.61
CA PRO A 87 -6.68 -29.95 -11.58
C PRO A 87 -6.78 -28.56 -10.93
N GLY A 88 -7.01 -28.48 -9.61
CA GLY A 88 -6.95 -27.23 -8.85
C GLY A 88 -5.55 -26.76 -8.45
N THR A 89 -4.53 -27.61 -8.60
CA THR A 89 -3.12 -27.23 -8.40
C THR A 89 -2.63 -26.53 -9.67
N THR A 90 -2.90 -25.23 -9.80
CA THR A 90 -2.58 -24.46 -11.02
C THR A 90 -1.15 -23.92 -11.03
N SER A 91 -0.51 -23.93 -9.87
CA SER A 91 0.90 -23.68 -9.65
C SER A 91 1.55 -24.87 -8.93
N PRO A 92 2.77 -25.32 -9.33
CA PRO A 92 3.48 -26.37 -8.60
C PRO A 92 4.16 -25.80 -7.35
N THR A 93 4.03 -26.42 -6.18
CA THR A 93 3.65 -27.81 -5.90
C THR A 93 2.40 -27.99 -5.04
N ASN A 94 1.81 -26.91 -4.53
CA ASN A 94 0.79 -27.00 -3.49
C ASN A 94 -0.54 -26.39 -3.94
N VAL A 95 -1.62 -26.83 -3.29
CA VAL A 95 -2.95 -26.29 -3.52
C VAL A 95 -3.63 -25.97 -2.20
N GLY A 96 -4.36 -24.86 -2.17
CA GLY A 96 -5.24 -24.50 -1.06
C GLY A 96 -6.53 -25.30 -1.10
N LEU A 97 -7.05 -25.68 0.06
CA LEU A 97 -8.33 -26.34 0.17
C LEU A 97 -9.06 -25.96 1.45
N ILE A 98 -10.37 -26.11 1.40
CA ILE A 98 -11.24 -25.86 2.54
C ILE A 98 -11.25 -27.04 3.53
N GLY A 99 -11.53 -26.75 4.80
CA GLY A 99 -11.78 -27.77 5.81
C GLY A 99 -13.02 -28.63 5.55
N LEU A 100 -13.01 -29.81 6.16
CA LEU A 100 -13.90 -30.94 5.86
C LEU A 100 -15.28 -30.83 6.55
N GLU A 101 -15.90 -29.65 6.53
CA GLU A 101 -17.22 -29.44 7.14
C GLU A 101 -18.36 -29.78 6.17
N THR A 102 -19.17 -30.79 6.49
CA THR A 102 -20.35 -31.19 5.70
C THR A 102 -21.65 -30.71 6.36
N PRO A 103 -22.70 -30.26 5.62
CA PRO A 103 -22.88 -30.32 4.15
C PRO A 103 -22.54 -29.01 3.40
N THR A 104 -22.32 -27.91 4.11
CA THR A 104 -21.88 -26.62 3.56
C THR A 104 -20.56 -26.25 4.20
N SER A 105 -19.51 -26.14 3.40
CA SER A 105 -18.19 -25.76 3.86
C SER A 105 -18.00 -24.25 3.62
N SER A 106 -17.45 -23.52 4.60
CA SER A 106 -17.02 -22.13 4.38
C SER A 106 -15.54 -21.89 4.72
N LEU A 107 -14.88 -21.08 3.91
CA LEU A 107 -13.54 -20.55 4.12
C LEU A 107 -13.67 -19.06 4.38
N THR A 108 -13.01 -18.55 5.42
CA THR A 108 -13.00 -17.10 5.69
C THR A 108 -11.59 -16.55 5.64
N LEU A 109 -11.43 -15.48 4.86
CA LEU A 109 -10.22 -14.71 4.68
C LEU A 109 -10.40 -13.34 5.36
N TYR A 110 -9.40 -12.87 6.10
CA TYR A 110 -9.41 -11.55 6.72
C TYR A 110 -7.98 -11.04 6.92
N PRO A 111 -7.70 -9.74 6.76
CA PRO A 111 -6.37 -9.21 7.00
C PRO A 111 -6.13 -9.12 8.52
N ALA A 112 -4.86 -9.13 8.95
CA ALA A 112 -4.52 -8.95 10.37
C ALA A 112 -5.00 -7.58 10.92
N SER A 113 -5.05 -6.56 10.06
CA SER A 113 -5.65 -5.25 10.35
C SER A 113 -6.06 -4.56 9.05
N GLY A 114 -6.96 -3.58 9.12
CA GLY A 114 -7.36 -2.80 7.96
C GLY A 114 -8.32 -3.53 7.02
N VAL A 115 -8.11 -3.33 5.72
CA VAL A 115 -8.93 -3.90 4.65
C VAL A 115 -8.03 -4.57 3.62
N PHE A 116 -8.62 -5.30 2.68
CA PHE A 116 -7.95 -5.84 1.51
C PHE A 116 -8.91 -5.82 0.34
N THR A 117 -8.36 -5.94 -0.86
CA THR A 117 -9.13 -6.07 -2.09
C THR A 117 -8.79 -7.40 -2.73
N LEU A 118 -9.78 -8.28 -2.88
CA LEU A 118 -9.62 -9.54 -3.58
C LEU A 118 -9.93 -9.33 -5.07
N TYR A 119 -9.02 -9.67 -5.97
CA TYR A 119 -9.17 -9.49 -7.42
C TYR A 119 -9.48 -10.78 -8.13
N SER A 120 -8.73 -11.84 -7.87
CA SER A 120 -8.95 -13.09 -8.55
C SER A 120 -8.45 -14.30 -7.78
N GLY A 121 -8.81 -15.48 -8.29
CA GLY A 121 -8.32 -16.76 -7.81
C GLY A 121 -8.70 -17.88 -8.77
N GLN A 122 -7.94 -18.97 -8.74
CA GLN A 122 -8.28 -20.22 -9.39
C GLN A 122 -9.06 -21.08 -8.40
N PHE A 123 -10.21 -21.62 -8.81
CA PHE A 123 -11.07 -22.45 -7.96
C PHE A 123 -11.53 -23.70 -8.69
N THR A 124 -11.53 -24.83 -8.00
CA THR A 124 -11.93 -26.13 -8.57
C THR A 124 -12.77 -26.90 -7.57
N ALA A 125 -13.85 -27.55 -8.00
CA ALA A 125 -14.61 -28.43 -7.12
C ALA A 125 -13.79 -29.69 -6.83
N ALA A 126 -13.75 -30.16 -5.58
CA ALA A 126 -12.92 -31.32 -5.24
C ALA A 126 -13.60 -32.67 -5.57
N TRP A 127 -14.92 -32.73 -5.42
CA TRP A 127 -15.67 -34.00 -5.44
C TRP A 127 -16.95 -33.96 -6.26
N ASN A 128 -17.64 -32.82 -6.27
CA ASN A 128 -18.92 -32.68 -6.94
C ASN A 128 -18.75 -31.94 -8.27
N ASP A 129 -19.37 -32.47 -9.32
CA ASP A 129 -19.63 -31.72 -10.55
C ASP A 129 -20.65 -30.60 -10.29
N ASN A 130 -20.48 -29.47 -10.97
CA ASN A 130 -21.36 -28.30 -10.90
C ASN A 130 -21.56 -27.78 -9.46
N LEU A 131 -20.48 -27.76 -8.67
CA LEU A 131 -20.49 -27.23 -7.31
C LEU A 131 -20.70 -25.70 -7.34
N GLN A 132 -21.58 -25.18 -6.50
CA GLN A 132 -21.79 -23.74 -6.39
C GLN A 132 -20.83 -23.17 -5.34
N LEU A 133 -20.05 -22.16 -5.70
CA LEU A 133 -19.22 -21.37 -4.80
C LEU A 133 -19.80 -19.95 -4.73
N THR A 134 -20.22 -19.53 -3.54
CA THR A 134 -20.64 -18.16 -3.23
C THR A 134 -19.51 -17.44 -2.52
N ILE A 135 -19.06 -16.34 -3.09
CA ILE A 135 -18.02 -15.46 -2.55
C ILE A 135 -18.68 -14.17 -2.11
N GLU A 136 -18.53 -13.82 -0.85
CA GLU A 136 -19.11 -12.60 -0.28
C GLU A 136 -18.05 -11.81 0.49
N GLY A 137 -17.91 -10.53 0.16
CA GLY A 137 -17.02 -9.62 0.87
C GLY A 137 -17.80 -8.70 1.82
N PHE A 138 -17.18 -8.40 2.95
CA PHE A 138 -17.78 -7.60 4.02
C PHE A 138 -16.88 -6.45 4.42
N GLN A 139 -17.50 -5.36 4.85
CA GLN A 139 -16.86 -4.30 5.63
C GLN A 139 -17.58 -4.22 6.97
N GLY A 140 -16.93 -4.75 8.02
CA GLY A 140 -17.57 -4.95 9.32
C GLY A 140 -18.63 -6.05 9.22
N ALA A 141 -19.87 -5.71 9.58
CA ALA A 141 -21.02 -6.62 9.46
C ALA A 141 -21.77 -6.47 8.12
N THR A 142 -21.43 -5.47 7.30
CA THR A 142 -22.17 -5.13 6.08
C THR A 142 -21.56 -5.84 4.88
N SER A 143 -22.40 -6.50 4.07
CA SER A 143 -22.01 -7.06 2.78
C SER A 143 -21.72 -5.95 1.77
N VAL A 144 -20.53 -5.99 1.16
CA VAL A 144 -20.09 -5.05 0.11
C VAL A 144 -20.41 -5.60 -1.28
N GLY A 145 -20.48 -6.92 -1.42
CA GLY A 145 -20.83 -7.58 -2.65
C GLY A 145 -20.80 -9.09 -2.52
N THR A 146 -21.58 -9.76 -3.37
CA THR A 146 -21.66 -11.21 -3.46
C THR A 146 -21.60 -11.65 -4.92
N GLN A 147 -20.97 -12.79 -5.16
CA GLN A 147 -20.89 -13.43 -6.47
C GLN A 147 -20.98 -14.95 -6.28
N THR A 148 -21.82 -15.61 -7.09
CA THR A 148 -21.89 -17.07 -7.13
C THR A 148 -21.37 -17.56 -8.46
N VAL A 149 -20.49 -18.55 -8.42
CA VAL A 149 -19.92 -19.22 -9.60
C VAL A 149 -20.15 -20.73 -9.50
N THR A 150 -20.23 -21.38 -10.66
CA THR A 150 -20.26 -22.84 -10.76
C THR A 150 -18.85 -23.35 -11.03
N LEU A 151 -18.36 -24.25 -10.18
CA LEU A 151 -17.04 -24.86 -10.29
C LEU A 151 -17.12 -26.21 -11.01
N SER A 152 -16.08 -26.48 -11.80
CA SER A 152 -15.84 -27.80 -12.40
C SER A 152 -14.99 -28.66 -11.47
N ALA A 153 -15.20 -29.97 -11.50
CA ALA A 153 -14.37 -30.93 -10.77
C ALA A 153 -13.10 -31.35 -11.52
N THR A 154 -12.99 -30.97 -12.81
CA THR A 154 -11.93 -31.44 -13.71
C THR A 154 -11.12 -30.30 -14.33
N GLU A 155 -11.58 -29.05 -14.22
CA GLU A 155 -10.91 -27.88 -14.79
C GLU A 155 -10.96 -26.71 -13.79
N PRO A 156 -9.87 -25.96 -13.63
CA PRO A 156 -9.85 -24.80 -12.75
C PRO A 156 -10.63 -23.64 -13.37
N THR A 157 -11.50 -23.03 -12.57
CA THR A 157 -12.24 -21.83 -12.93
C THR A 157 -11.51 -20.60 -12.39
N ARG A 158 -11.02 -19.73 -13.28
CA ARG A 158 -10.56 -18.39 -12.87
C ARG A 158 -11.76 -17.53 -12.51
N VAL A 159 -11.84 -17.09 -11.26
CA VAL A 159 -12.87 -16.15 -10.81
C VAL A 159 -12.22 -14.78 -10.67
N THR A 160 -12.80 -13.77 -11.31
CA THR A 160 -12.37 -12.37 -11.17
C THR A 160 -13.47 -11.57 -10.46
N PHE A 161 -13.06 -10.83 -9.44
CA PHE A 161 -13.91 -10.01 -8.59
C PHE A 161 -13.71 -8.53 -8.93
N THR A 162 -14.79 -7.84 -9.27
CA THR A 162 -14.75 -6.39 -9.56
C THR A 162 -15.30 -5.56 -8.40
N GLY A 163 -16.01 -6.16 -7.45
CA GLY A 163 -16.73 -5.46 -6.37
C GLY A 163 -16.18 -5.68 -4.96
N LEU A 164 -15.22 -6.56 -4.76
CA LEU A 164 -14.69 -6.89 -3.42
C LEU A 164 -13.51 -5.98 -3.05
N LEU A 165 -13.74 -4.68 -3.14
CA LEU A 165 -12.75 -3.64 -2.84
C LEU A 165 -12.84 -3.24 -1.36
N ASN A 166 -11.69 -3.07 -0.70
CA ASN A 166 -11.61 -2.55 0.67
C ASN A 166 -12.50 -3.30 1.69
N VAL A 167 -12.56 -4.62 1.56
CA VAL A 167 -13.27 -5.52 2.47
C VAL A 167 -12.37 -5.90 3.64
N ASN A 168 -12.93 -6.09 4.83
CA ASN A 168 -12.17 -6.61 5.99
C ASN A 168 -12.37 -8.12 6.20
N LYS A 169 -13.25 -8.73 5.42
CA LYS A 169 -13.53 -10.16 5.47
C LYS A 169 -14.10 -10.62 4.13
N VAL A 170 -13.64 -11.77 3.64
CA VAL A 170 -14.29 -12.49 2.54
C VAL A 170 -14.66 -13.87 3.04
N VAL A 171 -15.90 -14.30 2.77
CA VAL A 171 -16.39 -15.64 3.06
C VAL A 171 -16.67 -16.34 1.74
N LEU A 172 -16.05 -17.50 1.55
CA LEU A 172 -16.26 -18.38 0.42
C LEU A 172 -17.05 -19.59 0.91
N THR A 173 -18.28 -19.76 0.46
CA THR A 173 -19.18 -20.84 0.88
C THR A 173 -19.52 -21.72 -0.30
N SER A 174 -19.29 -23.02 -0.17
CA SER A 174 -19.58 -24.00 -1.21
C SER A 174 -20.81 -24.85 -0.88
N SER A 175 -21.59 -25.20 -1.91
CA SER A 175 -22.82 -25.98 -1.76
C SER A 175 -23.25 -26.67 -3.06
N GLY A 176 -24.12 -27.68 -2.94
CA GLY A 176 -24.76 -28.32 -4.08
C GLY A 176 -23.83 -29.21 -4.92
N GLY A 177 -24.15 -29.31 -6.20
CA GLY A 177 -23.48 -30.22 -7.14
C GLY A 177 -23.88 -31.70 -6.96
N THR A 178 -23.29 -32.56 -7.78
CA THR A 178 -23.48 -34.02 -7.75
C THR A 178 -22.15 -34.75 -7.74
N PRO A 179 -22.01 -35.89 -7.04
CA PRO A 179 -20.74 -36.62 -7.00
C PRO A 179 -20.18 -36.92 -8.40
N HIS A 180 -18.89 -36.61 -8.60
CA HIS A 180 -18.21 -36.87 -9.86
C HIS A 180 -17.99 -38.38 -10.06
N ALA A 181 -18.39 -38.91 -11.21
CA ALA A 181 -18.41 -40.35 -11.47
C ALA A 181 -17.02 -41.02 -11.44
N GLY A 182 -15.94 -40.25 -11.64
CA GLY A 182 -14.56 -40.74 -11.61
C GLY A 182 -13.85 -40.62 -10.26
N TYR A 183 -14.46 -39.96 -9.28
CA TYR A 183 -13.82 -39.71 -7.98
C TYR A 183 -14.40 -40.62 -6.90
N THR A 184 -13.51 -41.28 -6.16
CA THR A 184 -13.89 -42.15 -5.04
C THR A 184 -13.41 -41.49 -3.75
N PRO A 185 -14.28 -40.75 -3.04
CA PRO A 185 -13.88 -40.15 -1.78
C PRO A 185 -13.59 -41.24 -0.74
N PRO A 186 -12.64 -41.01 0.18
CA PRO A 186 -12.46 -41.89 1.33
C PRO A 186 -13.76 -41.94 2.15
N THR A 187 -13.93 -42.97 2.98
CA THR A 187 -15.14 -43.13 3.79
C THR A 187 -15.34 -41.92 4.70
N GLY A 188 -16.47 -41.22 4.56
CA GLY A 188 -16.74 -39.97 5.30
C GLY A 188 -16.08 -38.72 4.72
N GLY A 189 -15.40 -38.83 3.57
CA GLY A 189 -14.93 -37.71 2.75
C GLY A 189 -15.89 -37.39 1.60
N GLY A 190 -15.52 -36.40 0.79
CA GLY A 190 -16.31 -36.00 -0.37
C GLY A 190 -17.19 -34.78 -0.15
N GLY A 191 -18.14 -34.55 -1.06
CA GLY A 191 -19.17 -33.53 -0.91
C GLY A 191 -18.77 -32.18 -1.48
N THR A 192 -19.05 -31.12 -0.74
CA THR A 192 -19.06 -29.74 -1.25
C THR A 192 -17.70 -29.04 -1.13
N HIS A 193 -16.59 -29.77 -1.05
CA HIS A 193 -15.28 -29.15 -0.93
C HIS A 193 -14.82 -28.53 -2.25
N PHE A 194 -13.95 -27.52 -2.13
CA PHE A 194 -13.26 -26.92 -3.27
C PHE A 194 -11.77 -26.73 -2.98
N ALA A 195 -11.00 -26.69 -4.05
CA ALA A 195 -9.61 -26.28 -4.11
C ALA A 195 -9.54 -24.80 -4.52
N PHE A 196 -8.51 -24.10 -4.07
CA PHE A 196 -8.18 -22.76 -4.52
C PHE A 196 -6.68 -22.56 -4.64
N ASP A 197 -6.27 -21.79 -5.65
CA ASP A 197 -4.88 -21.50 -5.94
C ASP A 197 -4.77 -20.12 -6.63
N ASP A 198 -3.55 -19.60 -6.76
CA ASP A 198 -3.22 -18.34 -7.44
C ASP A 198 -4.14 -17.17 -7.03
N LEU A 199 -4.35 -17.00 -5.72
CA LEU A 199 -5.15 -15.89 -5.18
C LEU A 199 -4.42 -14.57 -5.38
N GLU A 200 -5.06 -13.63 -6.06
CA GLU A 200 -4.53 -12.27 -6.30
C GLU A 200 -5.32 -11.24 -5.49
N TYR A 201 -4.64 -10.52 -4.61
CA TYR A 201 -5.23 -9.47 -3.78
C TYR A 201 -4.26 -8.35 -3.44
N PHE A 202 -4.79 -7.19 -3.04
CA PHE A 202 -4.01 -6.12 -2.40
C PHE A 202 -4.36 -6.04 -0.93
N LEU A 203 -3.36 -6.03 -0.07
CA LEU A 203 -3.55 -5.63 1.33
C LEU A 203 -3.68 -4.12 1.40
N GLY A 204 -4.88 -3.66 1.76
CA GLY A 204 -5.19 -2.26 1.98
C GLY A 204 -4.87 -1.89 3.43
N MET A 205 -3.60 -1.60 3.69
CA MET A 205 -3.20 -1.03 4.97
C MET A 205 -3.84 0.36 5.12
N PRO A 206 -4.40 0.71 6.30
CA PRO A 206 -4.82 2.08 6.57
C PRO A 206 -3.64 3.04 6.36
N ARG A 207 -3.84 4.07 5.55
CA ARG A 207 -2.87 5.13 5.28
C ARG A 207 -3.16 6.30 6.21
N ASP A 208 -2.24 6.55 7.13
CA ASP A 208 -2.35 7.71 8.00
C ASP A 208 -2.12 9.00 7.20
N ILE A 209 -2.92 10.02 7.51
CA ILE A 209 -2.75 11.36 6.99
C ILE A 209 -2.25 12.24 8.13
N SER A 210 -1.01 12.71 8.03
CA SER A 210 -0.43 13.69 8.96
C SER A 210 -0.92 15.08 8.59
N ALA A 211 -1.88 15.60 9.36
CA ALA A 211 -2.47 16.93 9.17
C ALA A 211 -1.76 17.95 10.08
N ILE A 212 -1.17 19.00 9.50
CA ILE A 212 -0.35 19.98 10.23
C ILE A 212 -0.81 21.40 9.93
N ALA A 213 -1.01 22.20 10.98
CA ALA A 213 -1.19 23.65 10.86
C ALA A 213 0.17 24.36 11.03
N ASN A 214 0.48 25.28 10.11
CA ASN A 214 1.73 26.03 10.10
C ASN A 214 1.49 27.56 9.95
N PRO A 215 1.79 28.39 10.95
CA PRO A 215 2.21 28.00 12.30
C PRO A 215 1.04 27.32 13.06
N PRO A 216 1.32 26.51 14.10
CA PRO A 216 0.27 25.87 14.90
C PRO A 216 -0.71 26.85 15.57
N ALA A 217 -0.26 28.07 15.87
CA ALA A 217 -1.10 29.13 16.42
C ALA A 217 -2.10 29.69 15.38
N GLY A 218 -1.87 29.48 14.09
CA GLY A 218 -2.66 30.07 13.01
C GLY A 218 -3.99 29.37 12.74
N GLY A 219 -4.17 28.13 13.20
CA GLY A 219 -5.39 27.38 12.99
C GLY A 219 -5.23 25.88 13.20
N SER A 220 -6.16 25.11 12.62
CA SER A 220 -6.16 23.65 12.62
C SER A 220 -6.48 23.12 11.22
N ILE A 221 -6.08 21.88 10.94
CA ILE A 221 -6.53 21.13 9.77
C ILE A 221 -6.82 19.69 10.19
N SER A 222 -7.93 19.14 9.71
CA SER A 222 -8.38 17.78 10.04
C SER A 222 -8.84 17.06 8.78
N CYS A 223 -8.44 15.79 8.62
CA CYS A 223 -8.76 14.96 7.47
C CYS A 223 -9.77 13.87 7.85
N THR A 224 -10.78 13.67 7.02
CA THR A 224 -11.80 12.65 7.22
C THR A 224 -12.05 11.88 5.91
N PRO A 225 -11.98 10.54 5.91
CA PRO A 225 -11.48 9.68 6.99
C PRO A 225 -9.96 9.80 7.19
N ASN A 226 -9.50 9.54 8.42
CA ASN A 226 -8.09 9.36 8.78
C ASN A 226 -7.99 8.36 9.95
N PRO A 227 -7.38 7.16 9.77
CA PRO A 227 -6.66 6.71 8.58
C PRO A 227 -7.58 6.51 7.36
N VAL A 228 -7.06 6.69 6.14
CA VAL A 228 -7.78 6.43 4.89
C VAL A 228 -7.45 5.03 4.39
N VAL A 229 -8.45 4.31 3.85
CA VAL A 229 -8.18 3.00 3.22
C VAL A 229 -7.29 3.17 1.99
N ASP A 230 -6.52 2.14 1.64
CA ASP A 230 -5.69 2.17 0.44
C ASP A 230 -6.51 2.44 -0.83
N GLY A 231 -6.02 3.33 -1.71
CA GLY A 231 -6.75 3.84 -2.86
C GLY A 231 -7.96 4.72 -2.50
N GLY A 232 -8.20 4.96 -1.21
CA GLY A 232 -9.32 5.74 -0.70
C GLY A 232 -9.16 7.25 -0.94
N THR A 233 -10.22 7.98 -0.59
CA THR A 233 -10.25 9.44 -0.66
C THR A 233 -10.48 10.01 0.73
N ALA A 234 -9.76 11.10 1.05
CA ALA A 234 -9.93 11.84 2.29
C ALA A 234 -10.06 13.34 2.00
N ILE A 235 -10.90 14.01 2.78
CA ILE A 235 -11.11 15.46 2.68
C ILE A 235 -10.54 16.08 3.95
N CYS A 236 -9.57 16.97 3.78
CA CYS A 236 -8.97 17.75 4.85
C CYS A 236 -9.51 19.17 4.85
N THR A 237 -10.04 19.62 5.98
CA THR A 237 -10.60 20.96 6.14
C THR A 237 -9.76 21.78 7.09
N ALA A 238 -9.31 22.94 6.64
CA ALA A 238 -8.58 23.92 7.44
C ALA A 238 -9.53 24.92 8.09
N THR A 239 -9.21 25.34 9.31
CA THR A 239 -9.92 26.38 10.06
C THR A 239 -8.90 27.34 10.64
N ALA A 240 -8.97 28.61 10.24
CA ALA A 240 -8.07 29.64 10.76
C ALA A 240 -8.55 30.11 12.14
N ASN A 241 -7.59 30.39 13.03
CA ASN A 241 -7.85 31.06 14.29
C ASN A 241 -8.10 32.55 14.07
N PRO A 242 -8.69 33.26 15.06
CA PRO A 242 -8.76 34.73 15.03
C PRO A 242 -7.40 35.35 14.77
N ASP A 243 -7.36 36.47 14.05
CA ASP A 243 -6.15 37.18 13.63
C ASP A 243 -5.23 36.39 12.68
N TYR A 244 -5.73 35.31 12.07
CA TYR A 244 -5.08 34.62 10.97
C TYR A 244 -6.01 34.43 9.77
N THR A 245 -5.42 34.33 8.60
CA THR A 245 -6.07 33.86 7.37
C THR A 245 -5.34 32.66 6.81
N LEU A 246 -6.09 31.75 6.19
CA LEU A 246 -5.50 30.64 5.45
C LEU A 246 -4.80 31.20 4.21
N ALA A 247 -3.51 30.90 4.06
CA ALA A 247 -2.72 31.28 2.90
C ALA A 247 -2.83 30.24 1.79
N ASP A 248 -2.53 28.97 2.11
CA ASP A 248 -2.69 27.83 1.22
C ASP A 248 -2.78 26.52 2.00
N ILE A 249 -3.12 25.43 1.30
CA ILE A 249 -2.98 24.06 1.81
C ILE A 249 -2.11 23.29 0.80
N THR A 250 -1.15 22.51 1.30
CA THR A 250 -0.22 21.72 0.50
C THR A 250 -0.32 20.24 0.84
N GLY A 251 0.09 19.36 -0.09
CA GLY A 251 0.11 17.92 0.12
C GLY A 251 -1.19 17.19 -0.23
N CYS A 252 -2.05 17.79 -1.07
CA CYS A 252 -3.28 17.17 -1.57
C CYS A 252 -3.33 17.14 -3.09
N THR A 253 -4.29 16.37 -3.63
CA THR A 253 -4.54 16.29 -5.08
C THR A 253 -5.27 17.51 -5.62
N SER A 254 -6.13 18.14 -4.82
CA SER A 254 -6.81 19.39 -5.18
C SER A 254 -7.14 20.21 -3.94
N VAL A 255 -7.22 21.53 -4.09
CA VAL A 255 -7.59 22.47 -3.03
C VAL A 255 -8.71 23.38 -3.52
N THR A 256 -9.78 23.49 -2.74
CA THR A 256 -10.91 24.40 -2.99
C THR A 256 -11.21 25.14 -1.69
N ASP A 257 -11.06 26.46 -1.71
CA ASP A 257 -11.21 27.33 -0.53
C ASP A 257 -10.38 26.84 0.67
N ASN A 258 -11.03 26.39 1.74
CA ASN A 258 -10.40 25.86 2.95
C ASN A 258 -10.37 24.33 3.00
N THR A 259 -10.71 23.65 1.90
CA THR A 259 -10.75 22.19 1.80
C THR A 259 -9.69 21.67 0.85
N CYS A 260 -9.15 20.50 1.18
CA CYS A 260 -8.02 19.87 0.52
C CYS A 260 -8.38 18.39 0.32
N THR A 261 -8.55 17.95 -0.92
CA THR A 261 -8.96 16.59 -1.23
C THR A 261 -7.73 15.76 -1.60
N LEU A 262 -7.57 14.63 -0.92
CA LEU A 262 -6.65 13.56 -1.26
C LEU A 262 -7.45 12.45 -1.93
N SER A 263 -7.13 12.11 -3.18
CA SER A 263 -7.71 10.96 -3.88
C SER A 263 -6.65 9.89 -4.13
N ASN A 264 -7.10 8.62 -4.21
CA ASN A 264 -6.26 7.46 -4.48
C ASN A 264 -5.03 7.36 -3.55
N VAL A 265 -5.27 7.47 -2.23
CA VAL A 265 -4.19 7.44 -1.24
C VAL A 265 -3.63 6.03 -1.11
N THR A 266 -2.45 5.82 -1.69
CA THR A 266 -1.77 4.50 -1.74
C THR A 266 -0.55 4.41 -0.81
N GLU A 267 -0.16 5.54 -0.20
CA GLU A 267 0.94 5.66 0.77
C GLU A 267 0.56 6.69 1.85
N PRO A 268 1.17 6.68 3.05
CA PRO A 268 0.92 7.69 4.08
C PRO A 268 1.12 9.11 3.53
N ALA A 269 0.15 9.99 3.79
CA ALA A 269 0.14 11.35 3.24
C ALA A 269 0.42 12.40 4.31
N LYS A 270 0.96 13.55 3.89
CA LYS A 270 1.19 14.70 4.76
C LYS A 270 0.50 15.92 4.15
N VAL A 271 -0.42 16.51 4.90
CA VAL A 271 -1.16 17.71 4.50
C VAL A 271 -0.80 18.86 5.45
N VAL A 272 -0.43 20.01 4.88
CA VAL A 272 -0.04 21.19 5.65
C VAL A 272 -0.93 22.37 5.27
N ALA A 273 -1.66 22.92 6.24
CA ALA A 273 -2.36 24.19 6.10
C ALA A 273 -1.45 25.33 6.56
N ASN A 274 -1.12 26.25 5.64
CA ASN A 274 -0.30 27.41 5.93
C ASN A 274 -1.18 28.62 6.24
N PHE A 275 -0.95 29.27 7.38
CA PHE A 275 -1.69 30.43 7.85
C PHE A 275 -0.79 31.66 7.91
N LYS A 276 -1.38 32.84 7.71
CA LYS A 276 -0.72 34.14 7.82
C LYS A 276 -1.48 35.01 8.81
N SER A 277 -0.77 35.76 9.64
CA SER A 277 -1.40 36.70 10.57
C SER A 277 -2.09 37.85 9.82
N THR A 278 -3.30 38.18 10.21
CA THR A 278 -4.13 39.25 9.64
C THR A 278 -3.85 40.62 10.27
N SER A 279 -2.73 40.79 10.98
CA SER A 279 -2.41 41.97 11.77
C SER A 279 -2.78 43.28 11.06
N VAL A 280 -3.85 43.92 11.51
CA VAL A 280 -4.06 45.33 11.23
C VAL A 280 -3.03 46.04 12.10
N SER A 281 -1.92 46.47 11.50
CA SER A 281 -1.01 47.39 12.20
C SER A 281 -1.88 48.54 12.74
N PRO A 282 -1.91 48.82 14.05
CA PRO A 282 -2.53 50.05 14.50
C PRO A 282 -1.87 51.18 13.72
N ALA A 283 -2.68 52.03 13.08
CA ALA A 283 -2.16 53.20 12.39
C ALA A 283 -1.22 53.93 13.37
N PRO A 284 -0.02 54.37 12.95
CA PRO A 284 0.86 55.11 13.84
C PRO A 284 0.05 56.24 14.43
N VAL A 285 -0.13 56.22 15.76
CA VAL A 285 -0.71 57.36 16.47
C VAL A 285 0.14 58.54 16.05
N PRO A 286 -0.42 59.62 15.45
CA PRO A 286 0.39 60.74 15.01
C PRO A 286 1.16 61.25 16.22
N GLY A 287 2.46 60.96 16.28
CA GLY A 287 3.33 61.54 17.27
C GLY A 287 3.27 63.05 17.05
N LEU A 288 3.08 63.81 18.13
CA LEU A 288 3.20 65.26 18.06
C LEU A 288 4.55 65.59 17.42
N GLY A 289 4.53 66.30 16.28
CA GLY A 289 5.77 66.76 15.66
C GLY A 289 6.59 67.60 16.65
N VAL A 290 7.86 67.86 16.33
CA VAL A 290 8.78 68.64 17.18
C VAL A 290 8.14 69.95 17.69
N TRP A 291 7.31 70.60 16.86
CA TRP A 291 6.53 71.78 17.23
C TRP A 291 5.43 71.52 18.26
N GLY A 292 4.73 70.39 18.18
CA GLY A 292 3.72 70.00 19.17
C GLY A 292 4.33 69.72 20.55
N ILE A 293 5.52 69.12 20.58
CA ILE A 293 6.29 68.93 21.82
C ILE A 293 6.82 70.28 22.35
N ALA A 294 7.33 71.14 21.46
CA ALA A 294 7.79 72.49 21.83
C ALA A 294 6.66 73.34 22.43
N CYS A 295 5.46 73.33 21.84
CA CYS A 295 4.30 74.05 22.36
C CYS A 295 3.89 73.56 23.76
N LEU A 296 3.91 72.25 24.01
CA LEU A 296 3.62 71.70 25.33
C LEU A 296 4.65 72.12 26.37
N SER A 297 5.94 72.15 26.01
CA SER A 297 7.01 72.62 26.90
C SER A 297 6.92 74.12 27.21
N ALA A 298 6.50 74.95 26.22
CA ALA A 298 6.26 76.38 26.39
C ALA A 298 5.03 76.64 27.28
N LEU A 299 3.97 75.83 27.16
CA LEU A 299 2.80 75.93 28.03
C LEU A 299 3.16 75.58 29.49
N ALA A 300 3.89 74.48 29.70
CA ALA A 300 4.29 74.04 31.03
C ALA A 300 5.18 75.07 31.76
N THR A 301 6.10 75.71 31.02
CA THR A 301 6.95 76.77 31.57
C THR A 301 6.16 78.06 31.85
N ALA A 302 5.20 78.44 31.01
CA ALA A 302 4.33 79.59 31.25
C ALA A 302 3.40 79.39 32.47
N LEU A 303 2.86 78.18 32.66
CA LEU A 303 2.06 77.80 33.82
C LEU A 303 2.91 77.75 35.10
N GLY A 304 4.15 77.29 35.03
CA GLY A 304 5.13 77.34 36.13
C GLY A 304 5.47 78.78 36.54
N ALA A 305 5.71 79.67 35.57
CA ALA A 305 6.03 81.07 35.82
C ALA A 305 4.85 81.85 36.44
N ARG A 306 3.60 81.51 36.09
CA ARG A 306 2.41 82.08 36.74
C ARG A 306 2.27 81.69 38.21
N ARG A 307 2.70 80.48 38.59
CA ARG A 307 2.66 80.01 40.00
C ARG A 307 3.71 80.68 40.89
N PHE A 308 4.83 81.15 40.33
CA PHE A 308 5.85 81.88 41.08
C PHE A 308 5.48 83.36 41.30
N ARG A 309 4.77 84.00 40.37
CA ARG A 309 4.36 85.40 40.52
C ARG A 309 3.27 85.64 41.58
N THR A 310 2.51 84.62 41.98
CA THR A 310 1.48 84.76 43.01
C THR A 310 1.96 84.51 44.44
N ARG A 311 3.23 84.11 44.64
CA ARG A 311 3.84 83.91 45.99
C ARG A 311 4.72 85.05 46.48
N CYS A 312 4.91 86.11 45.68
CA CYS A 312 5.56 87.33 46.10
C CYS A 312 4.56 88.48 46.12
N ARG A 313 3.70 88.49 47.15
CA ARG A 313 3.00 89.67 47.65
C ARG A 313 2.89 89.54 49.16
#